data_AF-A0A263DG44-F1
#
_entry.id   AF-A0A263DG44-F1
#
_cell.length_a   1.000
_cell.length_b   1.000
_cell.length_c   1.000
_cell.angle_alpha   90.00
_cell.angle_beta   90.00
_cell.angle_gamma   90.00
#
_symmetry.space_group_name_H-M   'P 1'
#
loop_
_entity.id
_entity.type
_entity.pdbx_description
1 polymer ?
#
loop_
_entity_poly.entity_id
_entity_poly.type
_entity_poly.pdbx_seq_one_letter_code
_entity_poly.pdbx_strand_id
1 'polypeptide(L)' 'MLAERPVAVTCGSGYRSSVAASLLAHRGQHDVVNVTGGMTARSNVGYPVEHRRAGVHGPAG' A
#
# COMPACT_ATOMS: atom_id res chain seq x y z
N MET A 1 5.55 -10.00 25.79
CA MET A 1 5.61 -8.76 24.99
C MET A 1 5.38 -9.13 23.54
N LEU A 2 4.26 -8.74 22.95
CA LEU A 2 4.06 -8.94 21.52
C LEU A 2 4.91 -7.87 20.83
N ALA A 3 5.91 -8.27 20.04
CA ALA A 3 6.69 -7.32 19.27
C ALA A 3 5.73 -6.52 18.37
N GLU A 4 5.92 -5.21 18.30
CA GLU A 4 5.20 -4.38 17.34
C GLU A 4 5.53 -4.90 15.93
N ARG A 5 4.49 -5.12 15.11
CA ARG A 5 4.65 -5.65 13.76
C ARG A 5 4.83 -4.49 12.77
N PRO A 6 5.67 -4.65 11.74
CA PRO A 6 5.83 -3.65 10.69
C PRO A 6 4.52 -3.33 9.99
N VAL A 7 4.31 -2.04 9.73
CA VAL A 7 3.22 -1.53 8.91
C VAL A 7 3.71 -1.39 7.47
N ALA A 8 3.26 -2.28 6.59
CA ALA A 8 3.53 -2.18 5.16
C ALA A 8 2.52 -1.26 4.47
N VAL A 9 3.01 -0.26 3.72
CA VAL A 9 2.20 0.72 2.99
C VAL A 9 2.38 0.50 1.49
N THR A 10 1.27 0.41 0.76
CA THR A 10 1.28 0.19 -0.70
C THR A 10 0.24 1.04 -1.40
N CYS A 11 0.47 1.34 -2.68
CA CYS A 11 -0.49 1.97 -3.57
C CYS A 11 -0.37 1.33 -4.97
N GLY A 12 -0.92 1.96 -6.02
CA GLY A 12 -0.79 1.44 -7.39
C GLY A 12 0.67 1.22 -7.84
N SER A 13 1.49 2.28 -7.80
CA SER A 13 2.86 2.29 -8.35
C SER A 13 3.98 2.49 -7.32
N GLY A 14 3.64 2.71 -6.05
CA GLY A 14 4.61 2.98 -4.97
C GLY A 14 4.84 4.47 -4.63
N TYR A 15 4.40 5.41 -5.48
CA TYR A 15 4.63 6.85 -5.25
C TYR A 15 3.79 7.44 -4.10
N ARG A 16 2.48 7.17 -4.07
CA ARG A 16 1.61 7.68 -2.98
C ARG A 16 1.93 7.02 -1.64
N SER A 17 2.39 5.77 -1.67
CA SER A 17 2.74 5.03 -0.46
C SER A 17 4.06 5.49 0.16
N SER A 18 5.01 6.04 -0.62
CA SER A 18 6.22 6.66 -0.04
C SER A 18 5.88 7.91 0.77
N VAL A 19 4.98 8.76 0.25
CA VAL A 19 4.48 9.94 0.98
C VAL A 19 3.74 9.52 2.25
N ALA A 20 2.84 8.53 2.15
CA ALA A 20 2.13 8.01 3.31
C ALA A 20 3.07 7.38 4.36
N ALA A 21 4.11 6.66 3.92
CA ALA A 21 5.10 6.09 4.83
C ALA A 21 5.88 7.17 5.59
N SER A 22 6.29 8.25 4.90
CA SER A 22 6.94 9.41 5.52
C SER A 22 6.03 10.09 6.54
N LEU A 23 4.75 10.27 6.21
CA LEU A 23 3.77 10.86 7.12
C LEU A 23 3.57 10.00 8.38
N LEU A 24 3.49 8.68 8.25
CA LEU A 24 3.34 7.76 9.37
C LEU A 24 4.59 7.76 10.27
N ALA A 25 5.78 7.73 9.66
CA ALA A 25 7.04 7.84 10.39
C ALA A 25 7.11 9.15 11.18
N HIS A 26 6.70 10.27 10.58
CA HIS A 26 6.67 11.57 11.24
C HIS A 26 5.66 11.64 12.40
N ARG A 27 4.61 10.81 12.38
CA ARG A 27 3.60 10.71 13.45
C ARG A 27 3.97 9.72 14.56
N GLY A 28 5.19 9.19 14.56
CA GLY A 28 5.67 8.29 15.61
C GLY A 28 5.41 6.80 15.32
N GLN A 29 5.03 6.42 14.11
CA GLN A 29 5.04 5.00 13.74
C GLN A 29 6.47 4.58 13.43
N HIS A 30 7.05 3.74 14.30
CA HIS A 30 8.47 3.43 14.26
C HIS A 30 8.85 2.33 13.25
N ASP A 31 7.90 1.49 12.85
CA ASP A 31 8.15 0.38 11.92
C ASP A 31 7.21 0.47 10.71
N VAL A 32 7.57 1.34 9.76
CA VAL A 32 6.80 1.58 8.52
C VAL A 32 7.65 1.22 7.30
N VAL A 33 7.10 0.37 6.44
CA VAL A 33 7.78 -0.10 5.23
C VAL A 33 6.97 0.29 3.99
N ASN A 34 7.59 0.97 3.04
CA ASN A 34 6.98 1.22 1.72
C ASN A 34 7.17 0.01 0.80
N VAL A 35 6.09 -0.48 0.19
CA VAL A 35 6.14 -1.54 -0.83
C VAL A 35 6.50 -0.92 -2.18
N THR A 36 7.77 -1.02 -2.56
CA THR A 36 8.29 -0.49 -3.83
C THR A 36 7.55 -1.08 -5.03
N GLY A 37 7.21 -0.23 -6.00
CA GLY A 37 6.46 -0.62 -7.20
C GLY A 37 4.97 -0.92 -6.97
N GLY A 38 4.50 -0.91 -5.71
CA GLY A 38 3.10 -1.00 -5.35
C GLY A 38 2.41 -2.29 -5.83
N MET A 39 1.11 -2.19 -6.10
CA MET A 39 0.29 -3.28 -6.62
C MET A 39 0.72 -3.71 -8.01
N THR A 40 1.19 -2.79 -8.86
CA THR A 40 1.72 -3.13 -10.19
C THR A 40 2.86 -4.14 -10.09
N ALA A 41 3.85 -3.89 -9.22
CA ALA A 41 4.95 -4.82 -9.02
C ALA A 41 4.47 -6.16 -8.46
N ARG A 42 3.53 -6.16 -7.50
CA ARG A 42 2.97 -7.40 -6.93
C ARG A 42 2.25 -8.25 -7.96
N SER A 43 1.41 -7.63 -8.80
CA SER A 43 0.71 -8.31 -9.89
C SER A 43 1.69 -8.85 -10.93
N ASN A 44 2.74 -8.11 -11.28
CA ASN A 44 3.73 -8.53 -12.28
C ASN A 44 4.54 -9.76 -11.86
N VAL A 45 4.80 -9.93 -10.57
CA VAL A 45 5.52 -11.10 -10.05
C VAL A 45 4.59 -12.24 -9.60
N GLY A 46 3.28 -12.13 -9.90
CA GLY A 46 2.31 -13.19 -9.67
C GLY A 46 1.90 -13.40 -8.21
N TYR A 47 2.09 -12.41 -7.33
CA TYR A 47 1.54 -12.51 -5.98
C TYR A 47 0.00 -12.53 -6.02
N PRO A 48 -0.66 -13.24 -5.09
CA PRO A 48 -2.10 -13.20 -4.96
C PRO A 48 -2.59 -11.76 -4.77
N VAL A 49 -3.53 -11.34 -5.63
CA VAL A 49 -4.20 -10.04 -5.56
C VAL A 49 -5.70 -10.25 -5.66
N GLU A 50 -6.42 -9.68 -4.72
CA GLU A 50 -7.88 -9.67 -4.75
C GLU A 50 -8.37 -8.39 -5.43
N HIS A 51 -9.14 -8.55 -6.50
CA HIS A 51 -9.84 -7.44 -7.11
C HIS A 51 -11.22 -7.31 -6.46
N ARG A 52 -11.49 -6.16 -5.87
CA ARG A 52 -12.88 -5.81 -5.53
C ARG A 52 -13.66 -5.82 -6.84
N ARG A 53 -14.67 -6.69 -6.95
CA ARG A 53 -15.65 -6.61 -8.04
C ARG A 53 -16.12 -5.16 -8.13
N ALA A 54 -16.05 -4.59 -9.32
CA ALA A 54 -16.54 -3.24 -9.56
C ALA A 54 -18.01 -3.20 -9.12
N GLY A 55 -18.26 -2.66 -7.92
CA GLY A 55 -19.56 -2.10 -7.60
C GLY A 55 -19.76 -0.96 -8.58
N VAL A 56 -20.96 -0.91 -9.17
CA VAL A 56 -21.44 0.12 -10.10
C VAL A 56 -21.09 1.51 -9.56
N HIS A 57 -19.92 2.02 -9.91
CA HIS A 57 -19.66 3.44 -9.86
C HIS A 57 -19.84 3.90 -11.30
N GLY A 58 -20.81 4.80 -11.50
CA GLY A 58 -21.05 5.40 -12.81
C GLY A 58 -19.79 6.09 -13.36
N PRO A 59 -19.83 6.51 -14.62
CA PRO A 59 -18.68 7.13 -15.26
C PRO A 59 -18.24 8.35 -14.44
N ALA A 60 -16.92 8.45 -14.23
CA ALA A 60 -16.31 9.67 -13.76
C ALA A 60 -16.51 10.72 -14.87
N GLY A 61 -17.46 11.62 -14.65
CA GLY A 61 -17.55 12.89 -15.38
C GLY A 61 -16.40 13.81 -14.99
#